data_AF-A0A8A7KNJ5-F1
#
_entry.id   AF-A0A8A7KNJ5-F1
#
_cell.length_a   1.000
_cell.length_b   1.000
_cell.length_c   1.000
_cell.angle_alpha   90.00
_cell.angle_beta   90.00
_cell.angle_gamma   90.00
#
_symmetry.space_group_name_H-M   'P 1'
#
loop_
_entity.id
_entity.type
_entity.pdbx_description
1 polymer ?
#
loop_
_entity_poly.entity_id
_entity_poly.type
_entity_poly.pdbx_seq_one_letter_code
_entity_poly.pdbx_strand_id
1 'polypeptide(L)'
;MYEYFKGLIKLRREHKIFRMERMAEIKQGIEFIPVQEKNLVVYSLRKLDGTEKWDEVIVIYNSNRTTKTLKINGIDSNWKVVVDDKTAGTTSLVNTSVKIENNSISVPPISAVIIHN
;
A
#
# COMPACT_ATOMS: atom_id res chain seq x y z
N MET A 1 -15.12 6.73 10.39
CA MET A 1 -15.50 6.11 9.09
C MET A 1 -15.51 7.12 7.95
N TYR A 2 -16.22 8.24 8.06
CA TYR A 2 -16.23 9.30 7.03
C TYR A 2 -14.82 9.80 6.63
N GLU A 3 -13.98 10.15 7.60
CA GLU A 3 -12.61 10.63 7.33
C GLU A 3 -11.73 9.59 6.63
N TYR A 4 -11.95 8.30 6.86
CA TYR A 4 -11.20 7.24 6.20
C TYR A 4 -11.46 7.23 4.69
N PHE A 5 -12.74 7.25 4.29
CA PHE A 5 -13.09 7.30 2.86
C PHE A 5 -12.64 8.60 2.20
N LYS A 6 -12.80 9.73 2.89
CA LYS A 6 -12.29 11.02 2.43
C LYS A 6 -10.77 10.97 2.21
N GLY A 7 -10.04 10.31 3.11
CA GLY A 7 -8.61 10.05 3.02
C GLY A 7 -8.23 9.23 1.79
N LEU A 8 -8.91 8.10 1.54
CA LEU A 8 -8.67 7.26 0.36
C LEU A 8 -8.96 7.99 -0.96
N ILE A 9 -10.06 8.76 -1.01
CA ILE A 9 -10.41 9.57 -2.19
C ILE A 9 -9.33 10.63 -2.43
N LYS A 10 -8.88 11.31 -1.38
CA LYS A 10 -7.80 12.29 -1.45
C LYS A 10 -6.51 11.65 -1.97
N LEU A 11 -6.11 10.51 -1.40
CA LEU A 11 -4.95 9.73 -1.82
C LEU A 11 -4.97 9.43 -3.33
N ARG A 12 -6.06 8.84 -3.83
CA ARG A 12 -6.21 8.52 -5.25
C ARG A 12 -6.17 9.77 -6.15
N ARG A 13 -6.70 10.90 -5.68
CA ARG A 13 -6.70 12.16 -6.46
C ARG A 13 -5.31 12.77 -6.55
N GLU A 14 -4.59 12.83 -5.43
CA GLU A 14 -3.28 13.48 -5.33
C GLU A 14 -2.17 12.69 -6.02
N HIS A 15 -2.25 11.36 -6.02
CA HIS A 15 -1.21 10.48 -6.57
C HIS A 15 -1.66 9.82 -7.88
N LYS A 16 -0.98 10.16 -8.98
CA LYS A 16 -1.28 9.64 -10.32
C LYS A 16 -0.97 8.15 -10.45
N ILE A 17 -0.10 7.61 -9.60
CA ILE A 17 0.24 6.19 -9.60
C ILE A 17 -0.99 5.27 -9.41
N PHE A 18 -2.08 5.78 -8.81
CA PHE A 18 -3.35 5.05 -8.69
C PHE A 18 -4.32 5.27 -9.87
N ARG A 19 -3.94 6.07 -10.87
CA ARG A 19 -4.78 6.57 -11.96
C ARG A 19 -4.15 6.33 -13.34
N MET A 20 -3.53 5.18 -13.54
CA MET A 20 -3.07 4.75 -14.86
C MET A 20 -4.28 4.61 -15.81
N GLU A 21 -4.23 5.26 -16.97
CA GLU A 21 -5.36 5.34 -17.90
C GLU A 21 -5.23 4.36 -19.07
N ARG A 22 -3.99 4.02 -19.45
CA ARG A 22 -3.72 3.14 -20.60
C ARG A 22 -3.40 1.72 -20.16
N MET A 23 -3.87 0.74 -20.94
CA MET A 23 -3.56 -0.67 -20.70
C MET A 23 -2.05 -0.97 -20.67
N ALA A 24 -1.27 -0.27 -21.50
CA ALA A 24 0.19 -0.41 -21.50
C ALA A 24 0.82 0.06 -20.19
N GLU A 25 0.33 1.18 -19.64
CA GLU A 25 0.76 1.71 -18.35
C GLU A 25 0.39 0.74 -17.23
N ILE A 26 -0.85 0.24 -17.19
CA ILE A 26 -1.31 -0.74 -16.20
C ILE A 26 -0.42 -2.00 -16.21
N LYS A 27 -0.11 -2.53 -17.40
CA LYS A 27 0.72 -3.75 -17.53
C LYS A 27 2.16 -3.56 -17.05
N GLN A 28 2.71 -2.36 -17.15
CA GLN A 28 4.09 -2.07 -16.73
C GLN A 28 4.16 -1.61 -15.27
N GLY A 29 3.15 -0.87 -14.84
CA GLY A 29 3.12 -0.17 -13.57
C GLY A 29 2.54 -0.98 -12.42
N ILE A 30 1.83 -2.09 -12.67
CA ILE A 30 1.27 -2.94 -11.61
C ILE A 30 1.97 -4.30 -11.59
N GLU A 31 2.47 -4.71 -10.43
CA GLU A 31 3.05 -6.04 -10.22
C GLU A 31 2.40 -6.72 -9.01
N PHE A 32 1.81 -7.90 -9.21
CA PHE A 32 1.27 -8.68 -8.10
C PHE A 32 2.39 -9.41 -7.38
N ILE A 33 2.47 -9.25 -6.06
CA ILE A 33 3.46 -9.93 -5.23
C ILE A 33 2.81 -11.22 -4.71
N PRO A 34 3.26 -12.41 -5.14
CA PRO A 34 2.65 -13.66 -4.73
C PRO A 34 2.87 -13.90 -3.24
N VAL A 35 1.78 -14.17 -2.52
CA VAL A 35 1.79 -14.55 -1.12
C VAL A 35 1.16 -15.93 -0.94
N GLN A 36 1.74 -16.76 -0.07
CA GLN A 36 1.24 -18.12 0.18
C GLN A 36 -0.03 -18.13 1.04
N GLU A 37 -0.24 -17.07 1.82
CA GLU A 37 -1.36 -16.93 2.73
C GLU A 37 -2.67 -16.68 1.97
N LYS A 38 -3.73 -17.37 2.37
CA LYS A 38 -5.07 -17.15 1.81
C LYS A 38 -5.66 -15.81 2.28
N ASN A 39 -6.64 -15.32 1.53
CA ASN A 39 -7.43 -14.13 1.89
C ASN A 39 -6.59 -12.84 1.99
N LEU A 40 -5.50 -12.79 1.22
CA LEU A 40 -4.59 -11.67 1.11
C LEU A 40 -4.36 -11.33 -0.37
N VAL A 41 -4.29 -10.03 -0.66
CA VAL A 41 -3.90 -9.51 -1.97
C VAL A 41 -2.80 -8.50 -1.74
N VAL A 42 -1.68 -8.66 -2.46
CA VAL A 42 -0.55 -7.74 -2.43
C VAL A 42 -0.17 -7.38 -3.86
N TYR A 43 -0.01 -6.10 -4.13
CA TYR A 43 0.58 -5.64 -5.38
C TYR A 43 1.39 -4.37 -5.15
N SER A 44 2.41 -4.18 -5.97
CA SER A 44 3.11 -2.91 -6.06
C SER A 44 2.65 -2.13 -7.28
N LEU A 45 2.71 -0.81 -7.12
CA LEU A 45 2.54 0.16 -8.18
C LEU A 45 3.86 0.89 -8.33
N ARG A 46 4.41 0.90 -9.55
CA ARG A 46 5.64 1.61 -9.87
C ARG A 46 5.35 2.87 -10.66
N LYS A 47 6.12 3.90 -10.38
CA LYS A 47 6.11 5.16 -11.11
C LYS A 47 6.51 4.93 -12.57
N LEU A 48 5.71 5.49 -13.48
CA LEU A 48 5.93 5.38 -14.94
C LEU A 48 6.43 6.68 -15.57
N ASP A 49 6.19 7.82 -14.93
CA ASP A 49 6.60 9.14 -15.39
C ASP A 49 7.27 9.95 -14.27
N GLY A 50 7.86 11.10 -14.60
CA GLY A 50 8.54 11.94 -13.61
C GLY A 50 7.62 12.73 -12.67
N THR A 51 6.29 12.61 -12.77
CA THR A 51 5.34 13.51 -12.07
C THR A 51 4.88 12.99 -10.72
N GLU A 52 5.07 11.70 -10.43
CA GLU A 52 4.78 11.10 -9.13
C GLU A 52 5.93 11.31 -8.14
N LYS A 53 5.61 11.54 -6.86
CA LYS A 53 6.63 11.72 -5.82
C LYS A 53 7.14 10.39 -5.26
N TRP A 54 6.28 9.38 -5.29
CA TRP A 54 6.58 8.03 -4.82
C TRP A 54 7.09 7.18 -5.97
N ASP A 55 8.26 6.58 -5.82
CA ASP A 55 8.83 5.72 -6.86
C ASP A 55 8.11 4.36 -6.90
N GLU A 56 7.77 3.84 -5.73
CA GLU A 56 6.99 2.63 -5.57
C GLU A 56 5.98 2.73 -4.41
N VAL A 57 4.81 2.16 -4.63
CA VAL A 57 3.75 2.01 -3.62
C VAL A 57 3.40 0.55 -3.51
N ILE A 58 3.22 0.05 -2.30
CA ILE A 58 2.72 -1.30 -2.08
C ILE A 58 1.36 -1.21 -1.40
N VAL A 59 0.38 -1.90 -1.99
CA VAL A 59 -0.99 -1.99 -1.47
C VAL A 59 -1.23 -3.42 -1.02
N ILE A 60 -1.74 -3.56 0.21
CA ILE A 60 -2.02 -4.83 0.83
C ILE A 60 -3.45 -4.85 1.35
N TYR A 61 -4.24 -5.85 0.94
CA TYR A 61 -5.56 -6.11 1.49
C TYR A 61 -5.52 -7.42 2.29
N ASN A 62 -5.81 -7.33 3.60
CA ASN A 62 -5.94 -8.49 4.47
C ASN A 62 -7.40 -8.70 4.87
N SER A 63 -8.05 -9.72 4.31
CA SER A 63 -9.42 -10.10 4.68
C SER A 63 -9.48 -11.17 5.77
N ASN A 64 -8.33 -11.59 6.32
CA ASN A 64 -8.30 -12.47 7.49
C ASN A 64 -8.74 -11.72 8.75
N ARG A 65 -9.29 -12.47 9.71
CA ARG A 65 -9.65 -11.97 11.06
C ARG A 65 -8.47 -11.88 12.03
N THR A 66 -7.26 -12.19 11.55
CA THR A 66 -6.02 -12.12 12.32
C THR A 66 -4.99 -11.25 11.61
N THR A 67 -4.08 -10.66 12.38
CA THR A 67 -2.87 -10.03 11.84
C THR A 67 -2.08 -11.06 11.03
N LYS A 68 -1.54 -10.62 9.89
CA LYS A 68 -0.67 -11.44 9.04
C LYS A 68 0.66 -10.74 8.84
N THR A 69 1.74 -11.51 8.93
CA THR A 69 3.09 -11.02 8.67
C THR A 69 3.51 -11.53 7.30
N LEU A 70 3.89 -10.61 6.42
CA LEU A 70 4.24 -10.91 5.03
C LEU A 70 5.71 -10.60 4.79
N LYS A 71 6.38 -11.46 4.01
CA LYS A 71 7.71 -11.16 3.48
C LYS A 71 7.55 -10.48 2.13
N ILE A 72 8.08 -9.27 2.01
CA ILE A 72 8.09 -8.47 0.78
C ILE A 72 9.52 -8.00 0.57
N ASN A 73 10.15 -8.39 -0.52
CA ASN A 73 11.54 -8.01 -0.76
C ASN A 73 11.64 -6.53 -1.12
N GLY A 74 12.66 -5.84 -0.59
CA GLY A 74 12.92 -4.43 -0.89
C GLY A 74 12.23 -3.43 0.04
N ILE A 75 11.42 -3.91 1.01
CA ILE A 75 10.86 -3.03 2.05
C ILE A 75 11.74 -3.01 3.28
N ASP A 76 11.88 -1.82 3.85
CA ASP A 76 12.66 -1.56 5.07
C ASP A 76 11.98 -0.51 5.94
N SER A 77 12.63 -0.12 7.04
CA SER A 77 12.11 0.87 7.98
C SER A 77 12.01 2.30 7.42
N ASN A 78 12.55 2.58 6.24
CA ASN A 78 12.42 3.87 5.59
C ASN A 78 11.06 4.05 4.92
N TRP A 79 10.41 2.95 4.51
CA TRP A 79 9.07 2.96 3.93
C TRP A 79 8.05 3.56 4.89
N LYS A 80 7.14 4.35 4.33
CA LYS A 80 6.15 5.11 5.10
C LYS A 80 4.76 4.53 4.90
N VAL A 81 4.06 4.31 6.01
CA VAL A 81 2.65 3.91 6.01
C VAL A 81 1.77 5.14 5.84
N VAL A 82 0.86 5.15 4.87
CA VAL A 82 -0.10 6.25 4.65
C VAL A 82 -1.55 5.82 4.81
N VAL A 83 -1.80 4.50 4.79
CA VAL A 83 -3.10 3.89 5.09
C VAL A 83 -2.90 2.67 5.97
N ASP A 84 -3.72 2.55 7.02
CA ASP A 84 -3.83 1.36 7.87
C ASP A 84 -5.30 0.98 8.16
N ASP A 85 -5.54 0.21 9.23
CA ASP A 85 -6.87 -0.24 9.64
C ASP A 85 -7.81 0.88 10.10
N LYS A 86 -7.29 2.07 10.43
CA LYS A 86 -8.06 3.17 11.05
C LYS A 86 -7.96 4.48 10.29
N THR A 87 -6.81 4.74 9.67
CA THR A 87 -6.46 6.04 9.09
C THR A 87 -6.10 5.87 7.62
N ALA A 88 -6.54 6.79 6.79
CA ALA A 88 -6.15 6.86 5.40
C ALA A 88 -5.87 8.32 5.01
N GLY A 89 -4.87 8.54 4.18
CA GLY A 89 -4.54 9.87 3.68
C GLY A 89 -3.27 9.88 2.83
N THR A 90 -2.61 11.04 2.78
CA THR A 90 -1.38 11.27 2.01
C THR A 90 -0.16 11.60 2.87
N THR A 91 -0.34 11.61 4.19
CA THR A 91 0.71 11.89 5.17
C THR A 91 1.14 10.60 5.84
N SER A 92 2.44 10.42 6.05
CA SER A 92 2.98 9.27 6.78
C SER A 92 2.40 9.21 8.20
N LEU A 93 1.94 8.01 8.58
CA LEU A 93 1.41 7.72 9.90
C LEU A 93 2.56 7.42 10.86
N VAL A 94 2.57 8.10 12.00
CA VAL A 94 3.55 7.88 13.08
C VAL A 94 3.06 6.81 14.06
N ASN A 95 1.75 6.82 14.36
CA ASN A 95 1.11 5.90 15.29
C ASN A 95 0.26 4.90 14.50
N THR A 96 0.88 3.82 14.04
CA THR A 96 0.19 2.75 13.31
C THR A 96 0.51 1.38 13.92
N SER A 97 -0.44 0.46 13.75
CA SER A 97 -0.30 -0.95 14.14
C SER A 97 0.55 -1.76 13.14
N VAL A 98 0.86 -1.16 11.99
CA VAL A 98 1.71 -1.72 10.93
C VAL A 98 3.18 -1.56 11.30
N LYS A 99 3.93 -2.67 11.32
CA LYS A 99 5.38 -2.69 11.57
C LYS A 99 6.09 -3.14 10.30
N ILE A 100 7.16 -2.44 9.94
CA ILE A 100 8.01 -2.78 8.80
C ILE A 100 9.43 -3.01 9.30
N GLU A 101 9.93 -4.22 9.14
CA GLU A 101 11.25 -4.64 9.62
C GLU A 101 11.85 -5.64 8.62
N ASN A 102 13.04 -5.35 8.07
CA ASN A 102 13.85 -6.28 7.28
C ASN A 102 13.06 -7.15 6.27
N ASN A 103 12.51 -6.55 5.22
CA ASN A 103 11.69 -7.23 4.20
C ASN A 103 10.43 -7.90 4.75
N SER A 104 9.94 -7.46 5.92
CA SER A 104 8.74 -8.00 6.55
C SER A 104 7.79 -6.87 6.95
N ILE A 105 6.49 -7.12 6.82
CA ILE A 105 5.43 -6.19 7.22
C ILE A 105 4.32 -6.90 7.99
N SER A 106 3.86 -6.31 9.09
CA SER A 106 2.67 -6.77 9.82
C SER A 106 1.42 -6.04 9.37
N VAL A 107 0.41 -6.79 8.94
CA VAL A 107 -0.84 -6.25 8.38
C VAL A 107 -2.01 -6.60 9.31
N PRO A 108 -2.73 -5.60 9.86
CA PRO A 108 -3.86 -5.83 10.77
C PRO A 108 -5.00 -6.67 10.14
N PRO A 109 -5.86 -7.29 10.95
CA PRO A 109 -7.04 -8.00 10.44
C PRO A 109 -8.01 -7.05 9.73
N ILE A 110 -8.71 -7.56 8.70
CA ILE A 110 -9.77 -6.84 7.97
C ILE A 110 -9.35 -5.40 7.64
N SER A 111 -8.23 -5.25 6.95
CA SER A 111 -7.62 -3.95 6.72
C SER A 111 -7.05 -3.80 5.30
N ALA A 112 -6.91 -2.54 4.89
CA ALA A 112 -6.07 -2.14 3.79
C ALA A 112 -4.85 -1.43 4.36
N VAL A 113 -3.66 -1.78 3.88
CA VAL A 113 -2.41 -1.11 4.22
C VAL A 113 -1.76 -0.61 2.94
N ILE A 114 -1.36 0.67 2.94
CA ILE A 114 -0.65 1.28 1.82
C ILE A 114 0.64 1.89 2.34
N ILE A 115 1.75 1.48 1.74
CA ILE A 115 3.09 1.99 2.04
C ILE A 115 3.76 2.54 0.78
N HIS A 116 4.67 3.48 0.93
CA HIS A 116 5.50 4.00 -0.16
C HIS A 116 6.95 4.23 0.31
N ASN A 117 7.88 4.31 -0.63
CA ASN A 117 9.26 4.73 -0.38
C ASN A 117 9.47 6.25 -0.54
#